data_AF-A0A0K2UJQ8-F1
#
_entry.id   AF-A0A0K2UJQ8-F1
#
_cell.length_a   1.000
_cell.length_b   1.000
_cell.length_c   1.000
_cell.angle_alpha   90.00
_cell.angle_beta   90.00
_cell.angle_gamma   90.00
#
_symmetry.space_group_name_H-M   'P 1'
#
loop_
_entity.id
_entity.type
_entity.pdbx_description
1 polymer ?
#
loop_
_entity_poly.entity_id
_entity_poly.type
_entity_poly.pdbx_seq_one_letter_code
_entity_poly.pdbx_strand_id
1 'polypeptide(L)'
;MDDNNLGASSMKMNNNATTELQKESEMKSPNPHQPKHPFVEENGRNNIKEQQGPTMEWLLEPGRFKMKPEVREVTLKKITSWFMDNLLLIITFSGVSMGVIGGLLLRTVDLSPDSIMLLSYPGELFMRLLKLMILPLIIASLITGSASLNAKINGIVALRTIVYFITTSLISALIGLILVLIIHPGNSETKNLLGDGTTKEQKLDIMDNFLDLGRNLLPDNIFKASFQTSHTSYIGVNGTEVQRKVAYR
;
A
#
# COMPACT_ATOMS: atom_id res chain seq x y z
N MET A 1 -32.24 -52.15 59.74
CA MET A 1 -31.84 -53.56 59.88
C MET A 1 -31.44 -54.06 58.51
N ASP A 2 -30.25 -54.68 58.49
CA ASP A 2 -29.74 -55.66 57.53
C ASP A 2 -29.03 -55.13 56.26
N ASP A 3 -27.83 -54.58 56.49
CA ASP A 3 -26.53 -55.21 56.18
C ASP A 3 -26.42 -56.31 55.09
N ASN A 4 -25.43 -56.07 54.21
CA ASN A 4 -24.29 -56.94 53.86
C ASN A 4 -24.16 -57.58 52.46
N ASN A 5 -22.88 -57.51 52.04
CA ASN A 5 -22.13 -58.39 51.11
C ASN A 5 -22.32 -58.15 49.61
N LEU A 6 -21.40 -57.43 48.95
CA LEU A 6 -20.07 -57.86 48.45
C LEU A 6 -20.16 -58.48 47.05
N GLY A 7 -19.51 -57.78 46.12
CA GLY A 7 -19.35 -58.19 44.74
C GLY A 7 -18.46 -57.19 43.99
N ALA A 8 -17.21 -57.05 44.46
CA ALA A 8 -16.18 -56.30 43.77
C ALA A 8 -15.91 -56.95 42.41
N SER A 9 -16.29 -56.28 41.32
CA SER A 9 -15.91 -56.66 39.97
C SER A 9 -15.10 -55.52 39.34
N SER A 10 -13.84 -55.84 39.11
CA SER A 10 -12.77 -55.00 38.58
C SER A 10 -13.13 -54.43 37.21
N MET A 11 -13.44 -53.13 37.15
CA MET A 11 -13.58 -52.40 35.89
C MET A 11 -12.20 -51.84 35.54
N LYS A 12 -11.47 -52.59 34.70
CA LYS A 12 -10.17 -52.19 34.16
C LYS A 12 -10.33 -50.87 33.39
N MET A 13 -9.69 -49.82 33.90
CA MET A 13 -9.48 -48.58 33.16
C MET A 13 -8.68 -48.89 31.89
N ASN A 14 -9.26 -48.48 30.76
CA ASN A 14 -8.66 -48.52 29.44
C ASN A 14 -7.68 -47.34 29.32
N ASN A 15 -6.37 -47.62 29.30
CA ASN A 15 -5.28 -46.63 29.29
C ASN A 15 -4.94 -46.10 27.88
N ASN A 16 -5.90 -46.08 26.96
CA ASN A 16 -5.62 -45.79 25.55
C ASN A 16 -5.80 -44.30 25.17
N ALA A 17 -5.89 -43.39 26.14
CA ALA A 17 -6.04 -41.95 25.88
C ALA A 17 -4.83 -41.09 26.30
N THR A 18 -3.80 -41.68 26.90
CA THR A 18 -2.64 -40.94 27.42
C THR A 18 -1.33 -41.25 26.67
N THR A 19 -1.38 -42.02 25.59
CA THR A 19 -0.19 -42.36 24.78
C THR A 19 -0.06 -41.50 23.50
N GLU A 20 -1.08 -40.73 23.14
CA GLU A 20 -1.07 -39.88 21.93
C GLU A 20 -0.48 -38.47 22.19
N LEU A 21 -0.39 -38.01 23.45
CA LEU A 21 0.09 -36.65 23.77
C LEU A 21 1.56 -36.58 24.24
N GLN A 22 2.30 -37.70 24.19
CA GLN A 22 3.71 -37.74 24.59
C GLN A 22 4.67 -38.14 23.46
N LYS A 23 4.18 -38.24 22.22
CA LYS A 23 4.99 -38.59 21.04
C LYS A 23 5.23 -37.43 20.06
N GLU A 24 4.76 -36.22 20.39
CA GLU A 24 4.88 -35.04 19.52
C GLU A 24 5.93 -34.00 19.98
N SER A 25 6.64 -34.22 21.09
CA SER A 25 7.61 -33.24 21.61
C SER A 25 9.10 -33.53 21.35
N GLU A 26 9.44 -34.54 20.54
CA GLU A 26 10.84 -34.79 20.15
C GLU A 26 10.99 -35.05 18.65
N MET A 27 11.01 -33.99 17.83
CA MET A 27 11.85 -33.99 16.63
C MET A 27 12.26 -32.57 16.25
N LYS A 28 13.43 -32.21 16.79
CA LYS A 28 14.23 -31.04 16.45
C LYS A 28 14.95 -31.28 15.11
N SER A 29 14.86 -30.28 14.22
CA SER A 29 15.58 -30.13 12.94
C SER A 29 17.08 -30.50 12.99
N PRO A 30 17.67 -31.08 11.91
CA PRO A 30 18.48 -30.27 10.98
C PRO A 30 18.49 -30.69 9.47
N ASN A 31 19.10 -29.80 8.68
CA ASN A 31 19.20 -29.56 7.22
C ASN A 31 19.98 -30.63 6.38
N PRO A 32 20.31 -30.45 5.07
CA PRO A 32 19.83 -31.22 3.92
C PRO A 32 20.93 -32.06 3.21
N HIS A 33 20.65 -33.32 2.83
CA HIS A 33 21.61 -34.13 2.06
C HIS A 33 21.06 -34.67 0.74
N GLN A 34 21.63 -34.14 -0.35
CA GLN A 34 22.16 -34.80 -1.56
C GLN A 34 21.66 -36.21 -1.91
N PRO A 35 21.25 -36.46 -3.16
CA PRO A 35 21.14 -37.83 -3.69
C PRO A 35 22.52 -38.36 -4.14
N LYS A 36 22.82 -39.58 -3.72
CA LYS A 36 24.01 -40.38 -4.01
C LYS A 36 23.93 -40.99 -5.42
N HIS A 37 25.00 -40.88 -6.21
CA HIS A 37 25.16 -41.68 -7.44
C HIS A 37 25.81 -43.05 -7.12
N PRO A 38 25.42 -44.15 -7.79
CA PRO A 38 26.09 -45.42 -7.67
C PRO A 38 27.39 -45.45 -8.50
N PHE A 39 28.43 -46.00 -7.87
CA PHE A 39 29.73 -46.30 -8.45
C PHE A 39 29.61 -47.51 -9.39
N VAL A 40 29.93 -47.33 -10.67
CA VAL A 40 30.15 -48.41 -11.64
C VAL A 40 31.59 -48.33 -12.08
N GLU A 41 32.34 -49.39 -11.77
CA GLU A 41 33.71 -49.63 -12.14
C GLU A 41 33.71 -50.48 -13.41
N GLU A 42 34.19 -49.94 -14.54
CA GLU A 42 34.52 -50.75 -15.71
C GLU A 42 35.90 -50.33 -16.26
N ASN A 43 36.79 -51.31 -16.20
CA ASN A 43 38.21 -51.25 -16.51
C ASN A 43 38.40 -51.65 -17.98
N GLY A 44 39.00 -50.78 -18.81
CA GLY A 44 39.17 -51.08 -20.23
C GLY A 44 40.00 -50.03 -20.95
N ARG A 45 41.33 -50.10 -20.76
CA ARG A 45 42.27 -49.52 -21.74
C ARG A 45 41.94 -50.11 -23.11
N ASN A 46 41.61 -49.27 -24.08
CA ASN A 46 42.14 -49.27 -25.44
C ASN A 46 41.44 -48.16 -26.24
N ASN A 47 42.22 -47.47 -27.09
CA ASN A 47 41.82 -46.43 -28.06
C ASN A 47 41.99 -44.97 -27.60
N ILE A 48 43.21 -44.60 -27.24
CA ILE A 48 43.68 -43.22 -27.40
C ILE A 48 44.21 -43.07 -28.84
N LYS A 49 43.30 -42.91 -29.80
CA LYS A 49 43.59 -42.25 -31.07
C LYS A 49 42.37 -41.41 -31.46
N GLU A 50 42.58 -40.10 -31.35
CA GLU A 50 42.14 -39.14 -32.37
C GLU A 50 40.65 -38.84 -32.47
N GLN A 51 40.15 -38.03 -31.53
CA GLN A 51 39.11 -37.03 -31.79
C GLN A 51 39.43 -35.75 -31.00
N GLN A 52 40.35 -34.96 -31.53
CA GLN A 52 40.45 -33.54 -31.18
C GLN A 52 39.19 -32.86 -31.75
N GLY A 53 38.16 -32.71 -30.92
CA GLY A 53 37.05 -31.80 -31.19
C GLY A 53 37.57 -30.36 -31.26
N PRO A 54 36.81 -29.43 -31.88
CA PRO A 54 37.30 -28.08 -32.10
C PRO A 54 37.66 -27.45 -30.77
N THR A 55 38.89 -26.95 -30.72
CA THR A 55 39.48 -26.11 -29.68
C THR A 55 38.46 -25.08 -29.19
N MET A 56 38.58 -24.67 -27.92
CA MET A 56 37.70 -23.74 -27.20
C MET A 56 37.70 -22.30 -27.75
N GLU A 57 37.56 -22.15 -29.07
CA GLU A 57 37.49 -20.89 -29.80
C GLU A 57 36.14 -20.17 -29.58
N TRP A 58 35.11 -20.91 -29.18
CA TRP A 58 33.78 -20.36 -28.86
C TRP A 58 33.70 -19.61 -27.52
N LEU A 59 34.78 -19.56 -26.73
CA LEU A 59 34.87 -18.78 -25.49
C LEU A 59 35.60 -17.43 -25.66
N LEU A 60 36.17 -17.14 -26.84
CA LEU A 60 37.02 -15.96 -27.08
C LEU A 60 36.50 -15.00 -28.17
N GLU A 61 35.30 -15.21 -28.74
CA GLU A 61 34.66 -14.23 -29.61
C GLU A 61 33.69 -13.30 -28.83
N PRO A 62 34.07 -12.05 -28.53
CA PRO A 62 33.12 -11.06 -28.05
C PRO A 62 32.18 -10.68 -29.21
N GLY A 63 30.98 -11.27 -29.27
CA GLY A 63 29.94 -10.76 -30.18
C GLY A 63 28.87 -11.71 -30.73
N ARG A 64 28.85 -13.02 -30.41
CA ARG A 64 27.79 -13.92 -30.91
C ARG A 64 27.05 -14.71 -29.83
N PHE A 65 26.35 -14.01 -28.95
CA PHE A 65 25.25 -14.62 -28.18
C PHE A 65 24.00 -14.78 -29.08
N LYS A 66 24.05 -15.66 -30.08
CA LYS A 66 22.86 -16.03 -30.87
C LYS A 66 22.06 -17.07 -30.09
N MET A 67 21.04 -16.62 -29.34
CA MET A 67 20.07 -17.52 -28.70
C MET A 67 19.46 -18.45 -29.75
N LYS A 68 19.41 -19.76 -29.47
CA LYS A 68 18.69 -20.73 -30.30
C LYS A 68 17.22 -20.28 -30.43
N PRO A 69 16.60 -20.36 -31.63
CA PRO A 69 15.26 -19.83 -31.89
C PRO A 69 14.20 -20.42 -30.95
N GLU A 70 14.34 -21.68 -30.56
CA GLU A 70 13.46 -22.40 -29.64
C GLU A 70 13.47 -21.81 -28.21
N VAL A 71 14.65 -21.44 -27.69
CA VAL A 71 14.78 -20.77 -26.38
C VAL A 71 14.24 -19.34 -26.45
N ARG A 72 14.43 -18.67 -27.59
CA ARG A 72 13.92 -17.31 -27.83
C ARG A 72 12.39 -17.27 -27.77
N GLU A 73 11.69 -18.25 -28.33
CA GLU A 73 10.23 -18.31 -28.28
C GLU A 73 9.68 -18.55 -26.87
N VAL A 74 10.31 -19.45 -26.10
CA VAL A 74 9.91 -19.72 -24.70
C VAL A 74 10.15 -18.50 -23.81
N THR A 75 11.30 -17.84 -23.97
CA THR A 75 11.64 -16.63 -23.20
C THR A 75 10.74 -15.45 -23.56
N LEU A 76 10.43 -15.22 -24.85
CA LEU A 76 9.55 -14.13 -25.27
C LEU A 76 8.12 -14.35 -24.78
N LYS A 77 7.57 -15.57 -24.89
CA LYS A 77 6.24 -15.89 -24.37
C LYS A 77 6.15 -15.66 -22.86
N LYS A 78 7.19 -16.03 -22.12
CA LYS A 78 7.27 -15.81 -20.68
C LYS A 78 7.33 -14.32 -20.31
N ILE A 79 8.09 -13.53 -21.07
CA ILE A 79 8.17 -12.07 -20.90
C ILE A 79 6.83 -11.41 -21.22
N THR A 80 6.16 -11.79 -22.31
CA THR A 80 4.86 -11.23 -22.67
C THR A 80 3.78 -11.61 -21.66
N SER A 81 3.80 -12.83 -21.14
CA SER A 81 2.88 -13.24 -20.07
C SER A 81 3.09 -12.38 -18.82
N TRP A 82 4.35 -12.22 -18.40
CA TRP A 82 4.69 -11.39 -17.24
C TRP A 82 4.27 -9.93 -17.43
N PHE A 83 4.41 -9.39 -18.64
CA PHE A 83 3.97 -8.03 -18.97
C PHE A 83 2.45 -7.88 -18.87
N MET A 84 1.70 -8.89 -19.31
CA MET A 84 0.24 -8.89 -19.19
C MET A 84 -0.21 -9.01 -17.73
N ASP A 85 0.51 -9.77 -16.91
CA ASP A 85 0.22 -9.90 -15.47
C ASP A 85 0.47 -8.58 -14.72
N ASN A 86 1.45 -7.78 -15.16
CA ASN A 86 1.86 -6.52 -14.51
C ASN A 86 1.45 -5.28 -15.29
N LEU A 87 0.51 -5.41 -16.23
CA LEU A 87 0.17 -4.36 -17.20
C LEU A 87 -0.20 -3.03 -16.53
N LEU A 88 -1.04 -3.07 -15.49
CA LEU A 88 -1.49 -1.85 -14.78
C LEU A 88 -0.34 -1.10 -14.10
N LEU A 89 0.58 -1.84 -13.46
CA LEU A 89 1.76 -1.27 -12.81
C LEU A 89 2.68 -0.61 -13.84
N ILE A 90 2.91 -1.27 -14.97
CA ILE A 90 3.79 -0.76 -16.01
C ILE A 90 3.18 0.48 -16.68
N ILE A 91 1.88 0.46 -16.98
CA ILE A 91 1.17 1.61 -17.56
C ILE A 91 1.21 2.82 -16.61
N THR A 92 0.96 2.63 -15.31
CA THR A 92 0.93 3.74 -14.35
C THR A 92 2.33 4.33 -14.13
N PHE A 93 3.35 3.49 -13.97
CA PHE A 93 4.73 3.97 -13.82
C PHE A 93 5.24 4.66 -15.10
N SER A 94 4.95 4.08 -16.27
CA SER A 94 5.29 4.68 -17.56
C SER A 94 4.56 6.00 -17.77
N GLY A 95 3.27 6.08 -17.41
CA GLY A 95 2.45 7.29 -17.50
C GLY A 95 2.99 8.42 -16.62
N VAL A 96 3.36 8.13 -15.37
CA VAL A 96 4.00 9.12 -14.48
C VAL A 96 5.34 9.57 -15.05
N SER A 97 6.19 8.64 -15.49
CA SER A 97 7.51 8.95 -16.07
C SER A 97 7.38 9.86 -17.30
N MET A 98 6.46 9.51 -18.20
CA MET A 98 6.19 10.27 -19.42
C MET A 98 5.55 11.63 -19.12
N GLY A 99 4.68 11.71 -18.11
CA GLY A 99 4.11 12.97 -17.63
C GLY A 99 5.15 13.93 -17.05
N VAL A 100 6.10 13.42 -16.26
CA VAL A 100 7.20 14.23 -15.71
C VAL A 100 8.13 14.71 -16.83
N ILE A 101 8.57 13.81 -17.72
CA ILE A 101 9.44 14.17 -18.85
C ILE A 101 8.74 15.16 -19.77
N GLY A 102 7.49 14.90 -20.13
CA GLY A 102 6.67 15.79 -20.94
C GLY A 102 6.48 17.16 -20.29
N GLY A 103 6.16 17.21 -19.01
CA GLY A 103 6.02 18.47 -18.26
C GLY A 103 7.32 19.28 -18.20
N LEU A 104 8.47 18.63 -18.02
CA LEU A 104 9.77 19.29 -18.02
C LEU A 104 10.16 19.82 -19.41
N LEU A 105 9.87 19.07 -20.48
CA LEU A 105 10.12 19.50 -21.85
C LEU A 105 9.17 20.64 -22.28
N LEU A 106 7.90 20.57 -21.92
CA LEU A 106 6.94 21.62 -22.24
C LEU A 106 7.19 22.90 -21.43
N ARG A 107 7.83 22.81 -20.26
CA ARG A 107 8.22 23.98 -19.47
C ARG A 107 9.25 24.88 -20.17
N THR A 108 10.06 24.34 -21.08
CA THR A 108 11.06 25.16 -21.81
C THR A 108 10.46 25.89 -23.01
N VAL A 109 9.21 25.56 -23.37
CA VAL A 109 8.47 26.22 -24.45
C VAL A 109 7.47 27.18 -23.79
N ASP A 110 7.54 28.47 -24.11
CA ASP A 110 6.55 29.46 -23.64
C ASP A 110 5.19 29.21 -24.30
N LEU A 111 4.41 28.30 -23.73
CA LEU A 111 3.08 27.94 -24.20
C LEU A 111 2.04 28.99 -23.77
N SER A 112 1.12 29.32 -24.68
CA SER A 112 -0.04 30.16 -24.37
C SER A 112 -0.94 29.50 -23.30
N PRO A 113 -1.57 30.28 -22.40
CA PRO A 113 -2.47 29.75 -21.37
C PRO A 113 -3.57 28.82 -21.90
N ASP A 114 -4.10 29.10 -23.10
CA ASP A 114 -5.15 28.26 -23.72
C ASP A 114 -4.63 26.86 -24.08
N SER A 115 -3.36 26.75 -24.49
CA SER A 115 -2.74 25.46 -24.81
C SER A 115 -2.51 24.61 -23.55
N ILE A 116 -2.16 25.27 -22.44
CA ILE A 116 -1.99 24.61 -21.13
C ILE A 116 -3.34 24.09 -20.62
N MET A 117 -4.42 24.85 -20.81
CA MET A 117 -5.78 24.41 -20.46
C MET A 117 -6.17 23.16 -21.26
N LEU A 118 -5.96 23.16 -22.58
CA LEU A 118 -6.29 22.01 -23.43
C LEU A 118 -5.48 20.76 -23.06
N LEU A 119 -4.19 20.93 -22.74
CA LEU A 119 -3.33 19.83 -22.32
C LEU A 119 -3.71 19.25 -20.95
N SER A 120 -4.13 20.09 -20.01
CA SER A 120 -4.53 19.66 -18.64
C SER A 120 -5.97 19.13 -18.56
N TYR A 121 -6.80 19.44 -19.55
CA TYR A 121 -8.21 19.02 -19.63
C TYR A 121 -8.46 17.51 -19.41
N PRO A 122 -7.76 16.56 -20.05
CA PRO A 122 -7.96 15.13 -19.78
C PRO A 122 -7.68 14.76 -18.32
N GLY A 123 -6.69 15.40 -17.68
CA GLY A 123 -6.41 15.22 -16.27
C GLY A 123 -7.52 15.80 -15.38
N GLU A 124 -8.09 16.93 -15.76
CA GLU A 124 -9.25 17.51 -15.08
C GLU A 124 -10.47 16.59 -15.14
N LEU A 125 -10.79 16.06 -16.33
CA LEU A 125 -11.88 15.10 -16.51
C LEU A 125 -11.66 13.85 -15.66
N PHE A 126 -10.44 13.31 -15.64
CA PHE A 126 -10.10 12.17 -14.79
C PHE A 126 -10.34 12.47 -13.31
N MET A 127 -9.90 13.63 -12.82
CA MET A 127 -10.14 14.04 -11.43
C MET A 127 -11.63 14.23 -11.12
N ARG A 128 -12.43 14.73 -12.07
CA ARG A 128 -13.90 14.83 -11.92
C ARG A 128 -14.55 13.45 -11.82
N LEU A 129 -14.11 12.48 -12.63
CA LEU A 129 -14.60 11.10 -12.58
C LEU A 129 -14.26 10.42 -11.24
N LEU A 130 -13.01 10.55 -10.77
CA LEU A 130 -12.61 10.00 -9.48
C LEU A 130 -13.45 10.58 -8.33
N LYS A 131 -13.61 11.91 -8.28
CA LYS A 131 -14.41 12.57 -7.23
C LYS A 131 -15.87 12.13 -7.24
N LEU A 132 -16.45 11.92 -8.42
CA LEU A 132 -17.83 11.44 -8.56
C LEU A 132 -18.01 10.01 -8.03
N MET A 133 -16.99 9.16 -8.16
CA MET A 133 -17.05 7.77 -7.67
C MET A 133 -16.82 7.63 -6.16
N ILE A 134 -16.09 8.56 -5.53
CA ILE A 134 -15.73 8.47 -4.10
C ILE A 134 -16.98 8.39 -3.21
N LEU A 135 -17.94 9.30 -3.40
CA LEU A 135 -19.12 9.38 -2.54
C LEU A 135 -19.98 8.09 -2.52
N PRO A 136 -20.46 7.57 -3.67
CA PRO A 136 -21.25 6.34 -3.67
C PRO A 136 -20.46 5.12 -3.20
N LEU A 137 -19.18 5.03 -3.54
CA LEU A 137 -18.34 3.89 -3.17
C LEU A 137 -18.13 3.82 -1.65
N ILE A 138 -17.83 4.95 -1.01
CA ILE A 138 -17.65 5.01 0.45
C ILE A 138 -18.95 4.63 1.16
N ILE A 139 -20.08 5.23 0.80
CA ILE A 139 -21.37 4.96 1.47
C ILE A 139 -21.76 3.48 1.32
N ALA A 140 -21.71 2.94 0.10
CA ALA A 140 -22.06 1.53 -0.14
C ALA A 140 -21.12 0.57 0.60
N SER A 141 -19.81 0.86 0.62
CA SER A 141 -18.81 0.05 1.32
C SER A 141 -18.99 0.07 2.83
N LEU A 142 -19.31 1.23 3.43
CA LEU A 142 -19.55 1.38 4.87
C LEU A 142 -20.84 0.68 5.31
N ILE A 143 -21.93 0.80 4.54
CA ILE A 143 -23.19 0.12 4.84
C ILE A 143 -23.00 -1.40 4.76
N THR A 144 -22.43 -1.90 3.65
CA THR A 144 -22.23 -3.35 3.45
C THR A 144 -21.21 -3.92 4.45
N GLY A 145 -20.15 -3.17 4.74
CA GLY A 145 -19.13 -3.54 5.71
C GLY A 145 -19.65 -3.55 7.14
N SER A 146 -20.51 -2.60 7.52
CA SER A 146 -21.08 -2.59 8.88
C SER A 146 -22.19 -3.63 9.08
N ALA A 147 -22.99 -3.92 8.04
CA ALA A 147 -24.10 -4.86 8.12
C ALA A 147 -23.68 -6.34 8.19
N SER A 148 -22.49 -6.69 7.70
CA SER A 148 -22.05 -8.09 7.55
C SER A 148 -21.34 -8.69 8.78
N LEU A 149 -21.11 -7.92 9.85
CA LEU A 149 -20.34 -8.37 11.00
C LEU A 149 -21.07 -8.20 12.36
N ASN A 150 -20.75 -9.08 13.31
CA ASN A 150 -21.30 -9.09 14.67
C ASN A 150 -20.87 -7.87 15.49
N ALA A 151 -21.82 -7.16 16.11
CA ALA A 151 -21.58 -5.92 16.87
C ALA A 151 -20.47 -6.01 17.94
N LYS A 152 -20.41 -7.13 18.70
CA LYS A 152 -19.38 -7.34 19.74
C LYS A 152 -17.97 -7.41 19.17
N ILE A 153 -17.82 -8.10 18.03
CA ILE A 153 -16.53 -8.26 17.36
C ILE A 153 -16.13 -6.92 16.70
N ASN A 154 -17.09 -6.21 16.10
CA ASN A 154 -16.89 -4.91 15.46
C ASN A 154 -16.36 -3.86 16.42
N GLY A 155 -16.92 -3.77 17.64
CA GLY A 155 -16.46 -2.81 18.64
C GLY A 155 -15.00 -3.01 19.04
N ILE A 156 -14.56 -4.26 19.20
CA ILE A 156 -13.17 -4.59 19.57
C ILE A 156 -12.22 -4.30 18.42
N VAL A 157 -12.59 -4.69 17.20
CA VAL A 157 -11.78 -4.41 16.00
C VAL A 157 -11.68 -2.90 15.77
N ALA A 158 -12.81 -2.18 15.81
CA ALA A 158 -12.83 -0.73 15.64
C ALA A 158 -11.99 -0.01 16.69
N LEU A 159 -12.09 -0.40 17.96
CA LEU A 159 -11.28 0.20 19.03
C LEU A 159 -9.78 -0.04 18.81
N ARG A 160 -9.38 -1.26 18.45
CA ARG A 160 -7.98 -1.58 18.12
C ARG A 160 -7.48 -0.76 16.93
N THR A 161 -8.30 -0.62 15.89
CA THR A 161 -7.98 0.18 14.71
C THR A 161 -7.82 1.67 15.06
N ILE A 162 -8.72 2.23 15.88
CA ILE A 162 -8.63 3.63 16.32
C ILE A 162 -7.34 3.87 17.12
N VAL A 163 -7.04 3.01 18.09
CA VAL A 163 -5.80 3.11 18.89
C VAL A 163 -4.57 2.99 17.99
N TYR A 164 -4.57 2.05 17.05
CA TYR A 164 -3.49 1.87 16.07
C TYR A 164 -3.29 3.12 15.20
N PHE A 165 -4.37 3.71 14.68
CA PHE A 165 -4.29 4.92 13.86
C PHE A 165 -3.83 6.14 14.65
N ILE A 166 -4.33 6.36 15.86
CA ILE A 166 -3.92 7.49 16.69
C ILE A 166 -2.42 7.39 17.04
N THR A 167 -1.99 6.23 17.52
CA THR A 167 -0.57 6.01 17.91
C THR A 167 0.37 6.13 16.72
N THR A 168 0.07 5.48 15.61
CA THR A 168 0.91 5.54 14.40
C THR A 168 0.92 6.94 13.79
N SER A 169 -0.21 7.64 13.74
CA SER A 169 -0.27 9.02 13.23
C SER A 169 0.53 9.98 14.10
N LEU A 170 0.48 9.83 15.43
CA LEU A 170 1.28 10.64 16.35
C LEU A 170 2.78 10.41 16.14
N ILE A 171 3.21 9.14 16.05
CA ILE A 171 4.61 8.80 15.77
C ILE A 171 5.04 9.37 14.41
N SER A 172 4.22 9.21 13.36
CA SER A 172 4.51 9.75 12.03
C SER A 172 4.61 11.28 12.03
N ALA A 173 3.71 11.97 12.76
CA ALA A 173 3.72 13.42 12.87
C ALA A 173 4.97 13.94 13.62
N LEU A 174 5.37 13.26 14.70
CA LEU A 174 6.58 13.59 15.45
C LEU A 174 7.84 13.40 14.60
N ILE A 175 7.94 12.29 13.88
CA ILE A 175 9.07 12.04 12.96
C ILE A 175 9.11 13.10 11.86
N GLY A 176 7.96 13.41 11.25
CA GLY A 176 7.86 14.45 10.22
C GLY A 176 8.25 15.84 10.76
N LEU A 177 7.81 16.17 11.97
CA LEU A 177 8.14 17.42 12.65
C LEU A 177 9.64 17.52 12.97
N ILE A 178 10.24 16.45 13.48
CA ILE A 178 11.69 16.40 13.75
C ILE A 178 12.47 16.54 12.44
N LEU A 179 12.05 15.84 11.38
CA LEU A 179 12.73 15.88 10.09
C LEU A 179 12.68 17.26 9.44
N VAL A 180 11.52 17.93 9.44
CA VAL A 180 11.40 19.30 8.90
C VAL A 180 12.19 20.31 9.72
N LEU A 181 12.26 20.14 11.04
CA LEU A 181 13.07 20.98 11.93
C LEU A 181 14.57 20.69 11.88
N ILE A 182 15.01 19.55 11.32
CA ILE A 182 16.44 19.29 11.11
C ILE A 182 16.85 19.82 9.74
N ILE A 183 16.10 19.44 8.69
CA ILE A 183 16.44 19.78 7.30
C ILE A 183 16.16 21.26 7.01
N HIS A 184 15.17 21.86 7.68
CA HIS A 184 14.67 23.22 7.41
C HIS A 184 14.46 23.47 5.91
N PRO A 185 13.56 22.70 5.25
CA PRO A 185 13.34 22.86 3.82
C PRO A 185 12.69 24.23 3.53
N GLY A 186 13.37 25.05 2.74
CA GLY A 186 12.90 26.37 2.29
C GLY A 186 13.97 27.44 2.47
N ASN A 187 14.29 28.20 1.41
CA ASN A 187 15.25 29.30 1.49
C ASN A 187 14.51 30.62 1.75
N SER A 188 14.96 31.38 2.75
CA SER A 188 14.38 32.69 3.10
C SER A 188 14.55 33.71 1.96
N GLU A 189 15.59 33.58 1.14
CA GLU A 189 15.77 34.44 -0.04
C GLU A 189 14.69 34.23 -1.11
N THR A 190 14.22 32.99 -1.29
CA THR A 190 13.14 32.68 -2.25
C THR A 190 11.80 33.25 -1.79
N LYS A 191 11.58 33.42 -0.48
CA LYS A 191 10.39 34.07 0.07
C LYS A 191 10.30 35.54 -0.34
N ASN A 192 11.44 36.25 -0.41
CA ASN A 192 11.48 37.64 -0.85
C ASN A 192 11.23 37.80 -2.37
N LEU A 193 11.66 36.81 -3.18
CA LEU A 193 11.45 36.80 -4.63
C LEU A 193 10.01 36.45 -5.05
N LEU A 194 9.30 35.67 -4.23
CA LEU A 194 7.93 35.23 -4.49
C LEU A 194 6.86 36.25 -4.00
N GLY A 195 7.28 37.33 -3.35
CA GLY A 195 6.42 38.33 -2.72
C GLY A 195 5.72 37.81 -1.46
N ASP A 196 5.34 38.71 -0.55
CA ASP A 196 4.39 38.36 0.51
C ASP A 196 3.07 38.02 -0.18
N GLY A 197 2.80 36.72 -0.33
CA GLY A 197 1.52 36.25 -0.84
C GLY A 197 0.39 36.91 -0.06
N THR A 198 -0.74 37.19 -0.72
CA THR A 198 -1.94 37.79 -0.14
C THR A 198 -2.57 36.87 0.92
N THR A 199 -1.87 36.66 2.02
CA THR A 199 -2.36 35.93 3.17
C THR A 199 -3.20 36.94 3.91
N LYS A 200 -4.48 37.01 3.54
CA LYS A 200 -5.48 37.62 4.42
C LYS A 200 -5.26 36.95 5.77
N GLU A 201 -4.86 37.74 6.75
CA GLU A 201 -4.59 37.31 8.11
C GLU A 201 -5.91 36.81 8.71
N GLN A 202 -6.27 35.57 8.37
CA GLN A 202 -7.41 34.91 8.97
C GLN A 202 -7.01 34.68 10.41
N LYS A 203 -7.67 35.39 11.32
CA LYS A 203 -7.57 35.14 12.75
C LYS A 203 -8.05 33.70 12.99
N LEU A 204 -7.10 32.77 13.06
CA LEU A 204 -7.40 31.36 13.32
C LEU A 204 -7.62 31.19 14.81
N ASP A 205 -8.88 31.09 15.23
CA ASP A 205 -9.20 30.64 16.59
C ASP A 205 -9.22 29.10 16.60
N ILE A 206 -8.34 28.50 17.41
CA ILE A 206 -8.23 27.05 17.56
C ILE A 206 -9.56 26.46 18.05
N MET A 207 -10.28 27.22 18.90
CA MET A 207 -11.57 26.80 19.43
C MET A 207 -12.60 26.69 18.30
N ASP A 208 -12.63 27.66 17.37
CA ASP A 208 -13.58 27.63 16.26
C ASP A 208 -13.34 26.45 15.31
N ASN A 209 -12.08 26.10 15.05
CA ASN A 209 -11.74 24.89 14.28
C ASN A 209 -12.18 23.59 14.97
N PHE A 210 -12.01 23.49 16.29
CA PHE A 210 -12.47 22.33 17.05
C PHE A 210 -14.00 22.22 17.06
N LEU A 211 -14.69 23.35 17.22
CA LEU A 211 -16.15 23.40 17.15
C LEU A 211 -16.65 23.06 15.74
N ASP A 212 -15.95 23.50 14.69
CA ASP A 212 -16.27 23.16 13.30
C ASP A 212 -16.05 21.66 13.01
N LEU A 213 -15.03 21.04 13.59
CA LEU A 213 -14.85 19.58 13.52
C LEU A 213 -16.07 18.86 14.12
N GLY A 214 -16.54 19.29 15.30
CA GLY A 214 -17.75 18.77 15.92
C GLY A 214 -19.00 18.94 15.05
N ARG A 215 -19.20 20.12 14.46
CA ARG A 215 -20.31 20.42 13.53
C ARG A 215 -20.27 19.57 12.26
N ASN A 216 -19.08 19.23 11.77
CA ASN A 216 -18.91 18.39 10.58
C ASN A 216 -19.02 16.89 10.90
N LEU A 217 -18.74 16.46 12.14
CA LEU A 217 -18.99 15.09 12.60
C LEU A 217 -20.49 14.79 12.69
N LEU A 218 -21.30 15.77 13.10
CA LEU A 218 -22.76 15.65 13.22
C LEU A 218 -23.45 16.73 12.37
N PRO A 219 -23.56 16.52 11.04
CA PRO A 219 -24.15 17.53 10.15
C PRO A 219 -25.66 17.65 10.33
N ASP A 220 -26.19 18.87 10.16
CA ASP A 220 -27.63 19.16 10.23
C ASP A 220 -28.44 18.47 9.11
N ASN A 221 -27.79 18.10 7.99
CA ASN A 221 -28.41 17.44 6.86
C ASN A 221 -27.40 16.56 6.10
N ILE A 222 -27.73 15.27 5.92
CA ILE A 222 -26.88 14.27 5.25
C ILE A 222 -26.67 14.60 3.76
N PHE A 223 -27.71 15.04 3.05
CA PHE A 223 -27.59 15.42 1.64
C PHE A 223 -26.72 16.66 1.49
N LYS A 224 -26.92 17.68 2.34
CA LYS A 224 -26.09 18.89 2.32
C LYS A 224 -24.61 18.56 2.61
N ALA A 225 -24.36 17.71 3.60
CA ALA A 225 -23.02 17.28 3.99
C ALA A 225 -22.25 16.54 2.87
N SER A 226 -22.97 15.97 1.89
CA SER A 226 -22.35 15.26 0.77
C SER A 226 -21.59 16.19 -0.21
N PHE A 227 -21.91 17.49 -0.22
CA PHE A 227 -21.28 18.46 -1.12
C PHE A 227 -20.86 19.77 -0.43
N GLN A 228 -21.16 19.95 0.87
CA GLN A 228 -20.80 21.14 1.64
C GLN A 228 -20.22 20.79 3.02
N THR A 229 -19.22 21.56 3.45
CA THR A 229 -18.60 21.47 4.78
C THR A 229 -18.79 22.77 5.56
N SER A 230 -19.11 22.66 6.85
CA SER A 230 -19.31 23.82 7.74
C SER A 230 -17.96 24.39 8.19
N HIS A 231 -17.83 25.72 8.19
CA HIS A 231 -16.69 26.43 8.77
C HIS A 231 -17.12 27.78 9.35
N THR A 232 -16.37 28.28 10.33
CA THR A 232 -16.61 29.58 10.95
C THR A 232 -15.93 30.67 10.12
N SER A 233 -16.74 31.58 9.57
CA SER A 233 -16.27 32.77 8.87
C SER A 233 -16.43 34.00 9.77
N TYR A 234 -15.41 34.84 9.77
CA TYR A 234 -15.42 36.11 10.46
C TYR A 234 -15.85 37.21 9.49
N ILE A 235 -17.02 37.80 9.73
CA ILE A 235 -17.53 38.91 8.93
C ILE A 235 -17.33 40.17 9.76
N GLY A 236 -16.55 41.12 9.24
CA GLY A 236 -16.42 42.44 9.85
C GLY A 236 -17.71 43.22 9.63
N VAL A 237 -18.41 43.56 10.70
CA VAL A 237 -19.58 44.44 10.66
C VAL A 237 -19.13 45.81 11.18
N ASN A 238 -19.18 46.84 10.32
CA ASN A 238 -18.91 48.24 10.64
C ASN A 238 -17.69 48.51 11.55
N GLY A 239 -16.49 48.17 11.07
CA GLY A 239 -15.23 48.77 11.52
C GLY A 239 -14.61 48.29 12.83
N THR A 240 -15.37 47.66 13.74
CA THR A 240 -14.80 47.19 15.02
C THR A 240 -15.36 45.87 15.56
N GLU A 241 -16.49 45.37 15.04
CA GLU A 241 -17.10 44.14 15.55
C GLU A 241 -16.94 42.97 14.56
N VAL A 242 -16.23 41.94 15.00
CA VAL A 242 -16.04 40.70 14.23
C VAL A 242 -17.11 39.71 14.65
N GLN A 243 -18.11 39.49 13.79
CA GLN A 243 -19.16 38.52 14.04
C GLN A 243 -18.75 37.13 13.54
N ARG A 244 -18.91 36.11 14.39
CA ARG A 244 -18.72 34.70 14.05
C ARG A 244 -19.97 34.21 13.32
N LYS A 245 -19.84 33.82 12.05
CA LYS A 245 -20.93 33.22 11.29
C LYS A 245 -20.53 31.86 10.76
N VAL A 246 -21.35 30.84 11.03
CA VAL A 246 -21.19 29.53 10.40
C VAL A 246 -21.53 29.66 8.92
N ALA A 247 -20.57 29.33 8.07
CA ALA A 247 -20.66 29.33 6.62
C ALA A 247 -20.47 27.91 6.09
N TYR A 248 -20.89 27.68 4.85
CA TYR A 248 -20.78 26.40 4.17
C TYR A 248 -19.90 26.57 2.94
N ARG A 249 -18.91 25.68 2.77
CA ARG A 249 -17.98 25.64 1.63
C ARG A 249 -18.15 24.37 0.83
#